data_AF-A0A399WXU1-F1
#
_entry.id   AF-A0A399WXU1-F1
#
_cell.length_a   1.000
_cell.length_b   1.000
_cell.length_c   1.000
_cell.angle_alpha   90.00
_cell.angle_beta   90.00
_cell.angle_gamma   90.00
#
_symmetry.space_group_name_H-M   'P 1'
#
loop_
_entity.id
_entity.type
_entity.pdbx_description
1 polymer ?
#
loop_
_entity_poly.entity_id
_entity_poly.type
_entity_poly.pdbx_seq_one_letter_code
_entity_poly.pdbx_strand_id
1 'polypeptide(L)'
;MSSRVTTAIPRAGARQAGPGEIVADSDYSARTRFVRLVALANLASQVVPALLLVYWLAEGPNRFLVGMSTSGIFLAGVLSFAALAATRRAPLWAHLVLLAGTWFFGTAAVTLALAPLGEAAPLFVKSCGWVMVAAWFAALWYVTLAGRDFSFLGVAAFAMGSASLMAAGWAFATELTWSEALTAAIVCISLVSYWVFDLAMILRRRRYGEEVQAVVDLYRDLLNFVGFPVRLLRIRKRSLREPFTW
;
A
#
# COMPACT_ATOMS: atom_id res chain seq x y z
N MET A 1 -42.80 15.88 32.26
CA MET A 1 -41.34 16.02 32.41
C MET A 1 -40.73 14.63 32.48
N SER A 2 -40.14 14.17 31.37
CA SER A 2 -39.53 12.83 31.28
C SER A 2 -38.03 12.98 31.52
N SER A 3 -37.55 12.48 32.66
CA SER A 3 -36.14 12.45 33.02
C SER A 3 -35.45 11.38 32.18
N ARG A 4 -34.67 11.79 31.18
CA ARG A 4 -33.76 10.88 30.46
C ARG A 4 -32.65 10.45 31.42
N VAL A 5 -32.82 9.28 32.00
CA VAL A 5 -31.73 8.55 32.67
C VAL A 5 -30.68 8.27 31.61
N THR A 6 -29.65 9.12 31.58
CA THR A 6 -28.48 8.94 30.74
C THR A 6 -27.61 7.93 31.47
N THR A 7 -27.84 6.64 31.22
CA THR A 7 -26.94 5.59 31.67
C THR A 7 -25.58 5.84 31.02
N ALA A 8 -24.66 6.41 31.80
CA ALA A 8 -23.27 6.53 31.40
C ALA A 8 -22.75 5.11 31.18
N ILE A 9 -22.64 4.69 29.92
CA ILE A 9 -21.95 3.46 29.57
C ILE A 9 -20.52 3.66 30.10
N PRO A 10 -20.08 2.87 31.09
CA PRO A 10 -18.72 2.99 31.59
C PRO A 10 -17.81 2.82 30.38
N ARG A 11 -16.99 3.84 30.10
CA ARG A 11 -15.94 3.73 29.09
C ARG A 11 -15.04 2.62 29.58
N ALA A 12 -15.22 1.42 29.05
CA ALA A 12 -14.34 0.29 29.29
C ALA A 12 -12.92 0.82 29.05
N GLY A 13 -12.14 0.94 30.12
CA GLY A 13 -10.77 1.39 30.03
C GLY A 13 -10.09 0.50 29.01
N ALA A 14 -9.52 1.10 27.96
CA ALA A 14 -8.88 0.36 26.87
C ALA A 14 -7.92 -0.66 27.50
N ARG A 15 -8.24 -1.94 27.36
CA ARG A 15 -7.45 -3.00 27.96
C ARG A 15 -6.19 -3.03 27.12
N GLN A 16 -5.05 -2.65 27.71
CA GLN A 16 -3.79 -2.76 26.98
C GLN A 16 -3.57 -4.23 26.67
N ALA A 17 -3.54 -4.55 25.38
CA ALA A 17 -3.30 -5.90 24.91
C ALA A 17 -1.97 -6.39 25.50
N GLY A 18 -2.04 -7.54 26.18
CA GLY A 18 -0.87 -8.11 26.83
C GLY A 18 0.08 -8.73 25.79
N PRO A 19 1.40 -8.76 26.05
CA PRO A 19 2.31 -9.54 25.22
C PRO A 19 1.84 -11.01 25.17
N GLY A 20 1.72 -11.56 23.95
CA GLY A 20 1.25 -12.94 23.72
C GLY A 20 -0.24 -13.11 23.45
N GLU A 21 -1.05 -12.05 23.54
CA GLU A 21 -2.46 -12.08 23.13
C GLU A 21 -2.57 -12.13 21.59
N ILE A 22 -3.52 -12.91 21.06
CA ILE A 22 -3.78 -12.97 19.62
C ILE A 22 -4.31 -11.62 19.16
N VAL A 23 -3.72 -11.08 18.09
CA VAL A 23 -4.05 -9.72 17.63
C VAL A 23 -5.54 -9.62 17.29
N ALA A 24 -6.13 -10.61 16.60
CA ALA A 24 -7.54 -10.61 16.25
C ALA A 24 -8.52 -10.39 17.42
N ASP A 25 -8.18 -10.85 18.62
CA ASP A 25 -9.07 -10.81 19.80
C ASP A 25 -8.97 -9.50 20.61
N SER A 26 -7.95 -8.72 20.33
CA SER A 26 -7.66 -7.48 21.06
C SER A 26 -8.52 -6.28 20.63
N ASP A 27 -8.43 -5.21 21.44
CA ASP A 27 -9.08 -3.93 21.16
C ASP A 27 -8.74 -3.41 19.75
N TYR A 28 -9.73 -2.80 19.10
CA TYR A 28 -9.62 -2.29 17.73
C TYR A 28 -8.42 -1.34 17.53
N SER A 29 -8.13 -0.48 18.51
CA SER A 29 -7.00 0.45 18.47
C SER A 29 -5.65 -0.28 18.45
N ALA A 30 -5.52 -1.34 19.23
CA ALA A 30 -4.32 -2.18 19.27
C ALA A 30 -4.17 -2.92 17.93
N ARG A 31 -5.25 -3.50 17.39
CA ARG A 31 -5.23 -4.20 16.08
C ARG A 31 -4.78 -3.29 14.97
N THR A 32 -5.36 -2.09 14.92
CA THR A 32 -5.04 -1.10 13.89
C THR A 32 -3.59 -0.64 14.01
N ARG A 33 -3.08 -0.46 15.23
CA ARG A 33 -1.67 -0.13 15.46
C ARG A 33 -0.75 -1.24 14.95
N PHE A 34 -1.06 -2.50 15.25
CA PHE A 34 -0.29 -3.64 14.78
C PHE A 34 -0.28 -3.71 13.25
N VAL A 35 -1.45 -3.64 12.60
CA VAL A 35 -1.55 -3.63 11.13
C VAL A 35 -0.72 -2.52 10.53
N ARG A 36 -0.82 -1.30 11.06
CA ARG A 36 -0.05 -0.15 10.57
C ARG A 36 1.44 -0.38 10.67
N LEU A 37 1.92 -0.86 11.82
CA LEU A 37 3.34 -1.14 12.00
C LEU A 37 3.83 -2.21 11.03
N VAL A 38 3.11 -3.32 10.90
CA VAL A 38 3.47 -4.41 9.99
C VAL A 38 3.42 -3.96 8.53
N ALA A 39 2.36 -3.27 8.12
CA ALA A 39 2.23 -2.75 6.76
C ALA A 39 3.33 -1.72 6.45
N LEU A 40 3.58 -0.76 7.34
CA LEU A 40 4.63 0.25 7.17
C LEU A 40 6.03 -0.38 7.13
N ALA A 41 6.31 -1.34 8.02
CA ALA A 41 7.59 -2.04 8.04
C ALA A 41 7.79 -2.90 6.78
N ASN A 42 6.76 -3.62 6.34
CA ASN A 42 6.80 -4.38 5.10
C ASN A 42 7.04 -3.45 3.91
N LEU A 43 6.35 -2.31 3.82
CA LEU A 43 6.55 -1.33 2.76
C LEU A 43 7.95 -0.70 2.80
N ALA A 44 8.41 -0.23 3.97
CA ALA A 44 9.74 0.34 4.15
C ALA A 44 10.84 -0.65 3.75
N SER A 45 10.66 -1.93 4.09
CA SER A 45 11.61 -2.97 3.70
C SER A 45 11.62 -3.26 2.20
N GLN A 46 10.54 -2.97 1.46
CA GLN A 46 10.49 -3.10 -0.01
C GLN A 46 11.12 -1.91 -0.74
N VAL A 47 11.20 -0.73 -0.09
CA VAL A 47 11.87 0.46 -0.65
C VAL A 47 13.34 0.16 -0.93
N VAL A 48 14.04 -0.56 -0.05
CA VAL A 48 15.47 -0.86 -0.25
C VAL A 48 15.72 -1.75 -1.48
N PRO A 49 15.05 -2.92 -1.66
CA PRO A 49 15.14 -3.69 -2.90
C PRO A 49 14.71 -2.89 -4.14
N ALA A 50 13.68 -2.06 -4.05
CA ALA A 50 13.24 -1.23 -5.16
C ALA A 50 14.31 -0.20 -5.55
N LEU A 51 14.90 0.51 -4.58
CA LEU A 51 16.00 1.44 -4.80
C LEU A 51 17.26 0.74 -5.32
N LEU A 52 17.57 -0.45 -4.80
CA LEU A 52 18.69 -1.25 -5.28
C LEU A 52 18.46 -1.73 -6.71
N LEU A 53 17.25 -2.18 -7.05
CA LEU A 53 16.88 -2.59 -8.41
C LEU A 53 16.95 -1.39 -9.37
N VAL A 54 16.45 -0.22 -8.96
CA VAL A 54 16.57 1.03 -9.72
C VAL A 54 18.04 1.43 -9.89
N TYR A 55 18.85 1.34 -8.84
CA TYR A 55 20.29 1.60 -8.88
C TYR A 55 21.03 0.64 -9.82
N TRP A 56 20.64 -0.64 -9.83
CA TRP A 56 21.27 -1.67 -10.67
C TRP A 56 20.84 -1.59 -12.13
N LEU A 57 19.61 -1.16 -12.40
CA LEU A 57 19.06 -1.00 -13.75
C LEU A 57 19.38 0.36 -14.37
N ALA A 58 19.84 1.33 -13.58
CA ALA A 58 20.32 2.61 -14.09
C ALA A 58 21.77 2.46 -14.56
N GLU A 59 21.97 2.51 -15.88
CA GLU A 59 23.31 2.56 -16.48
C GLU A 59 24.01 3.89 -16.11
N GLY A 60 24.66 3.91 -14.94
CA GLY A 60 25.61 4.96 -14.54
C GLY A 60 25.17 5.85 -13.37
N PRO A 61 25.93 5.88 -12.25
CA PRO A 61 25.73 6.87 -11.20
C PRO A 61 26.34 8.21 -11.67
N ASN A 62 25.60 9.33 -11.63
CA ASN A 62 26.13 10.71 -11.34
C ASN A 62 25.41 11.95 -11.94
N ARG A 63 24.14 11.95 -12.36
CA ARG A 63 23.51 13.25 -12.77
C ARG A 63 22.15 13.60 -12.17
N PHE A 64 21.46 12.64 -11.57
CA PHE A 64 20.09 12.82 -11.08
C PHE A 64 19.96 13.69 -9.81
N LEU A 65 21.02 13.84 -9.00
CA LEU A 65 20.96 14.57 -7.72
C LEU A 65 21.48 16.03 -7.78
N VAL A 66 22.00 16.50 -8.91
CA VAL A 66 22.73 17.79 -8.99
C VAL A 66 21.82 18.97 -9.37
N GLY A 67 20.58 18.74 -9.80
CA GLY A 67 19.71 19.79 -10.37
C GLY A 67 18.57 20.33 -9.50
N MET A 68 18.11 19.61 -8.47
CA MET A 68 17.01 20.08 -7.61
C MET A 68 17.54 20.64 -6.30
N SER A 69 17.19 21.88 -5.96
CA SER A 69 17.47 22.37 -4.60
C SER A 69 16.67 21.53 -3.60
N THR A 70 17.38 20.94 -2.64
CA THR A 70 16.83 20.07 -1.59
C THR A 70 15.69 20.76 -0.82
N SER A 71 15.73 22.08 -0.78
CA SER A 71 14.72 22.99 -0.23
C SER A 71 13.38 22.96 -0.96
N GLY A 72 13.34 22.81 -2.29
CA GLY A 72 12.08 22.79 -3.06
C GLY A 72 11.28 21.50 -2.84
N ILE A 73 11.97 20.36 -2.80
CA ILE A 73 11.36 19.04 -2.53
C ILE A 73 10.85 19.00 -1.08
N PHE A 74 11.65 19.50 -0.15
CA PHE A 74 11.27 19.58 1.26
C PHE A 74 10.08 20.53 1.47
N LEU A 75 10.05 21.70 0.82
CA LEU A 75 8.95 22.67 0.93
C LEU A 75 7.63 22.13 0.36
N ALA A 76 7.67 21.44 -0.80
CA ALA A 76 6.48 20.80 -1.37
C ALA A 76 5.93 19.70 -0.45
N GLY A 77 6.81 18.89 0.15
CA GLY A 77 6.43 17.90 1.16
C GLY A 77 5.80 18.56 2.39
N VAL A 78 6.45 19.57 2.97
CA VAL A 78 5.99 20.29 4.16
C VAL A 78 4.65 21.00 3.92
N LEU A 79 4.45 21.65 2.77
CA LEU A 79 3.19 22.30 2.42
C LEU A 79 2.04 21.31 2.26
N SER A 80 2.34 20.12 1.73
CA SER A 80 1.36 19.02 1.61
C SER A 80 0.95 18.49 3.00
N PHE A 81 1.91 18.35 3.92
CA PHE A 81 1.64 17.96 5.32
C PHE A 81 0.91 19.05 6.12
N ALA A 82 1.22 20.33 5.88
CA ALA A 82 0.56 21.47 6.53
C ALA A 82 -0.90 21.62 6.07
N ALA A 83 -1.17 21.45 4.77
CA ALA A 83 -2.52 21.42 4.23
C ALA A 83 -3.36 20.28 4.84
N LEU A 84 -2.76 19.10 5.02
CA LEU A 84 -3.40 17.95 5.67
C LEU A 84 -3.64 18.17 7.17
N ALA A 85 -2.68 18.76 7.89
CA ALA A 85 -2.81 19.05 9.32
C ALA A 85 -3.95 20.04 9.62
N ALA A 86 -4.24 20.96 8.70
CA ALA A 86 -5.34 21.91 8.80
C ALA A 86 -6.74 21.27 8.67
N THR A 87 -6.86 20.03 8.18
CA THR A 87 -8.15 19.39 7.87
C THR A 87 -8.85 18.67 9.01
N ARG A 88 -8.29 18.68 10.24
CA ARG A 88 -8.87 17.98 11.40
C ARG A 88 -10.29 18.44 11.80
N ARG A 89 -10.82 19.52 11.21
CA ARG A 89 -12.16 20.07 11.48
C ARG A 89 -13.00 20.38 10.22
N ALA A 90 -12.57 19.95 9.04
CA ALA A 90 -13.27 20.27 7.79
C ALA A 90 -14.53 19.40 7.58
N PRO A 91 -15.55 19.89 6.84
CA PRO A 91 -16.70 19.07 6.43
C PRO A 91 -16.30 18.04 5.35
N LEU A 92 -17.04 16.92 5.28
CA LEU A 92 -16.75 15.76 4.41
C LEU A 92 -16.46 16.11 2.95
N TRP A 93 -17.18 17.08 2.36
CA TRP A 93 -16.95 17.49 0.97
C TRP A 93 -15.58 18.15 0.78
N ALA A 94 -15.10 18.91 1.76
CA ALA A 94 -13.77 19.50 1.75
C ALA A 94 -12.69 18.43 1.97
N HIS A 95 -12.97 17.39 2.77
CA HIS A 95 -12.11 16.20 2.82
C HIS A 95 -12.02 15.48 1.49
N LEU A 96 -13.13 15.31 0.77
CA LEU A 96 -13.12 14.65 -0.55
C LEU A 96 -12.38 15.48 -1.60
N VAL A 97 -12.57 16.80 -1.63
CA VAL A 97 -11.84 17.72 -2.53
C VAL A 97 -10.36 17.76 -2.18
N LEU A 98 -10.01 17.82 -0.89
CA LEU A 98 -8.61 17.80 -0.46
C LEU A 98 -7.98 16.43 -0.63
N LEU A 99 -8.72 15.33 -0.47
CA LEU A 99 -8.23 13.97 -0.76
C LEU A 99 -7.99 13.83 -2.26
N ALA A 100 -8.93 14.23 -3.11
CA ALA A 100 -8.77 14.22 -4.56
C ALA A 100 -7.64 15.15 -5.02
N GLY A 101 -7.54 16.34 -4.43
CA GLY A 101 -6.47 17.30 -4.69
C GLY A 101 -5.10 16.79 -4.22
N THR A 102 -5.00 16.31 -2.98
CA THR A 102 -3.76 15.71 -2.47
C THR A 102 -3.39 14.47 -3.27
N TRP A 103 -4.37 13.69 -3.73
CA TRP A 103 -4.12 12.50 -4.55
C TRP A 103 -3.65 12.85 -5.95
N PHE A 104 -4.30 13.80 -6.61
CA PHE A 104 -3.87 14.33 -7.91
C PHE A 104 -2.51 15.01 -7.82
N PHE A 105 -2.32 15.96 -6.89
CA PHE A 105 -1.06 16.68 -6.73
C PHE A 105 0.05 15.83 -6.11
N GLY A 106 -0.26 14.86 -5.27
CA GLY A 106 0.71 13.95 -4.66
C GLY A 106 1.19 12.90 -5.63
N THR A 107 0.28 12.28 -6.42
CA THR A 107 0.71 11.42 -7.53
C THR A 107 1.43 12.22 -8.60
N ALA A 108 0.95 13.42 -8.98
CA ALA A 108 1.66 14.29 -9.91
C ALA A 108 3.04 14.72 -9.38
N ALA A 109 3.17 15.05 -8.09
CA ALA A 109 4.45 15.42 -7.48
C ALA A 109 5.41 14.23 -7.40
N VAL A 110 4.92 13.02 -7.11
CA VAL A 110 5.72 11.79 -7.17
C VAL A 110 6.15 11.51 -8.61
N THR A 111 5.25 11.58 -9.57
CA THR A 111 5.56 11.42 -11.00
C THR A 111 6.55 12.48 -11.50
N LEU A 112 6.42 13.73 -11.05
CA LEU A 112 7.34 14.82 -11.40
C LEU A 112 8.69 14.72 -10.68
N ALA A 113 8.71 14.34 -9.40
CA ALA A 113 9.94 14.11 -8.63
C ALA A 113 10.74 12.92 -9.17
N LEU A 114 10.05 11.96 -9.80
CA LEU A 114 10.65 10.81 -10.42
C LEU A 114 10.75 10.96 -11.95
N ALA A 115 10.28 12.06 -12.54
CA ALA A 115 10.42 12.34 -13.97
C ALA A 115 11.89 12.36 -14.44
N PRO A 116 12.86 12.88 -13.66
CA PRO A 116 14.26 12.78 -14.07
C PRO A 116 14.83 11.34 -13.93
N LEU A 117 14.13 10.40 -13.24
CA LEU A 117 14.44 8.97 -13.33
C LEU A 117 13.99 8.39 -14.68
N GLY A 118 13.12 9.07 -15.43
CA GLY A 118 12.76 8.69 -16.80
C GLY A 118 13.89 8.84 -17.78
N GLU A 119 14.81 9.77 -17.55
CA GLU A 119 16.04 9.87 -18.33
C GLU A 119 17.06 8.79 -17.90
N ALA A 120 17.09 8.42 -16.61
CA ALA A 120 18.03 7.42 -16.07
C ALA A 120 17.55 5.96 -16.23
N ALA A 121 16.25 5.74 -16.37
CA ALA A 121 15.61 4.44 -16.51
C ALA A 121 14.45 4.55 -17.53
N PRO A 122 14.75 4.81 -18.82
CA PRO A 122 13.74 4.99 -19.86
C PRO A 122 12.84 3.76 -20.01
N LEU A 123 13.38 2.57 -19.73
CA LEU A 123 12.61 1.33 -19.69
C LEU A 123 11.60 1.30 -18.54
N PHE A 124 11.94 1.84 -17.37
CA PHE A 124 11.01 1.91 -16.23
C PHE A 124 9.91 2.95 -16.47
N VAL A 125 10.24 4.09 -17.08
CA VAL A 125 9.22 5.08 -17.44
C VAL A 125 8.29 4.59 -18.54
N LYS A 126 8.82 3.86 -19.53
CA LYS A 126 7.96 3.16 -20.50
C LYS A 126 7.27 1.92 -19.93
N SER A 127 7.62 1.49 -18.72
CA SER A 127 7.00 0.33 -18.08
C SER A 127 5.68 0.69 -17.40
N CYS A 128 4.86 -0.34 -17.18
CA CYS A 128 3.68 -0.22 -16.34
C CYS A 128 3.99 -0.18 -14.82
N GLY A 129 5.27 -0.03 -14.43
CA GLY A 129 5.69 0.06 -13.03
C GLY A 129 5.02 1.20 -12.26
N TRP A 130 4.64 2.28 -12.94
CA TRP A 130 3.90 3.40 -12.35
C TRP A 130 2.53 3.03 -11.81
N VAL A 131 1.85 2.07 -12.45
CA VAL A 131 0.56 1.54 -11.98
C VAL A 131 0.74 0.90 -10.61
N MET A 132 1.84 0.13 -10.46
CA MET A 132 2.20 -0.52 -9.21
C MET A 132 2.57 0.50 -8.12
N VAL A 133 3.40 1.48 -8.44
CA VAL A 133 3.77 2.56 -7.51
C VAL A 133 2.53 3.30 -7.00
N ALA A 134 1.60 3.67 -7.89
CA ALA A 134 0.38 4.36 -7.52
C ALA A 134 -0.50 3.52 -6.56
N ALA A 135 -0.69 2.24 -6.86
CA ALA A 135 -1.48 1.35 -6.02
C ALA A 135 -0.88 1.15 -4.63
N TRP A 136 0.44 0.94 -4.56
CA TRP A 136 1.16 0.80 -3.29
C TRP A 136 1.12 2.07 -2.46
N PHE A 137 1.29 3.22 -3.10
CA PHE A 137 1.24 4.51 -2.42
C PHE A 137 -0.17 4.82 -1.90
N ALA A 138 -1.21 4.50 -2.68
CA ALA A 138 -2.60 4.59 -2.25
C ALA A 138 -2.89 3.68 -1.05
N ALA A 139 -2.40 2.43 -1.07
CA ALA A 139 -2.52 1.52 0.06
C ALA A 139 -1.82 2.08 1.31
N LEU A 140 -0.60 2.59 1.17
CA LEU A 140 0.18 3.23 2.24
C LEU A 140 -0.58 4.42 2.84
N TRP A 141 -1.10 5.28 1.98
CA TRP A 141 -1.90 6.43 2.42
C TRP A 141 -3.15 6.02 3.15
N TYR A 142 -3.88 5.02 2.66
CA TYR A 142 -5.05 4.53 3.37
C TYR A 142 -4.65 3.97 4.74
N VAL A 143 -3.60 3.16 4.83
CA VAL A 143 -3.13 2.58 6.10
C VAL A 143 -2.72 3.64 7.12
N THR A 144 -2.07 4.71 6.67
CA THR A 144 -1.59 5.80 7.55
C THR A 144 -2.69 6.77 7.95
N LEU A 145 -3.59 7.10 7.03
CA LEU A 145 -4.61 8.15 7.23
C LEU A 145 -5.95 7.64 7.73
N ALA A 146 -6.35 6.41 7.39
CA ALA A 146 -7.65 5.87 7.79
C ALA A 146 -7.70 5.76 9.32
N GLY A 147 -8.55 6.57 9.96
CA GLY A 147 -8.61 6.73 11.41
C GLY A 147 -9.32 5.59 12.13
N ARG A 148 -10.53 5.87 12.62
CA ARG A 148 -11.36 4.93 13.39
C ARG A 148 -12.00 3.84 12.53
N ASP A 149 -12.09 4.06 11.22
CA ASP A 149 -12.78 3.18 10.28
C ASP A 149 -11.79 2.53 9.30
N PHE A 150 -10.63 2.12 9.80
CA PHE A 150 -9.70 1.29 9.04
C PHE A 150 -10.36 -0.04 8.67
N SER A 151 -10.35 -0.34 7.37
CA SER A 151 -10.84 -1.61 6.82
C SER A 151 -9.94 -2.11 5.70
N PHE A 152 -9.75 -3.43 5.63
CA PHE A 152 -9.00 -4.08 4.55
C PHE A 152 -9.66 -3.87 3.18
N LEU A 153 -10.99 -3.89 3.13
CA LEU A 153 -11.74 -3.58 1.92
C LEU A 153 -11.46 -2.15 1.43
N GLY A 154 -11.35 -1.19 2.36
CA GLY A 154 -10.99 0.18 2.03
C GLY A 154 -9.58 0.30 1.46
N VAL A 155 -8.60 -0.40 2.04
CA VAL A 155 -7.23 -0.46 1.48
C VAL A 155 -7.26 -0.99 0.05
N ALA A 156 -7.95 -2.13 -0.18
CA ALA A 156 -8.06 -2.74 -1.49
C ALA A 156 -8.75 -1.80 -2.49
N ALA A 157 -9.90 -1.24 -2.15
CA ALA A 157 -10.65 -0.34 -3.01
C ALA A 157 -9.82 0.91 -3.40
N PHE A 158 -9.10 1.51 -2.44
CA PHE A 158 -8.29 2.69 -2.68
C PHE A 158 -7.11 2.39 -3.61
N ALA A 159 -6.43 1.25 -3.40
CA ALA A 159 -5.35 0.81 -4.27
C ALA A 159 -5.82 0.41 -5.67
N MET A 160 -6.96 -0.29 -5.77
CA MET A 160 -7.56 -0.66 -7.07
C MET A 160 -7.98 0.56 -7.87
N GLY A 161 -8.62 1.54 -7.22
CA GLY A 161 -8.96 2.82 -7.84
C GLY A 161 -7.72 3.55 -8.36
N SER A 162 -6.67 3.62 -7.54
CA SER A 162 -5.40 4.23 -7.93
C SER A 162 -4.73 3.53 -9.10
N ALA A 163 -4.69 2.19 -9.08
CA ALA A 163 -4.12 1.38 -10.15
C ALA A 163 -4.87 1.62 -11.47
N SER A 164 -6.20 1.61 -11.42
CA SER A 164 -7.06 1.76 -12.60
C SER A 164 -6.94 3.15 -13.22
N LEU A 165 -6.97 4.20 -12.39
CA LEU A 165 -6.80 5.59 -12.85
C LEU A 165 -5.39 5.83 -13.40
N MET A 166 -4.37 5.32 -12.71
CA MET A 166 -2.98 5.45 -13.19
C MET A 166 -2.79 4.70 -14.50
N ALA A 167 -3.31 3.47 -14.63
CA ALA A 167 -3.22 2.70 -15.88
C ALA A 167 -3.90 3.42 -17.05
N ALA A 168 -5.12 3.94 -16.84
CA ALA A 168 -5.82 4.69 -17.88
C ALA A 168 -5.10 5.99 -18.24
N GLY A 169 -4.67 6.78 -17.25
CA GLY A 169 -3.92 8.02 -17.47
C GLY A 169 -2.60 7.78 -18.17
N TRP A 170 -1.89 6.70 -17.81
CA TRP A 170 -0.61 6.34 -18.42
C TRP A 170 -0.77 5.86 -19.86
N ALA A 171 -1.83 5.09 -20.16
CA ALA A 171 -2.18 4.74 -21.54
C ALA A 171 -2.50 5.96 -22.40
N PHE A 172 -3.18 6.97 -21.84
CA PHE A 172 -3.43 8.24 -22.54
C PHE A 172 -2.16 9.07 -22.74
N ALA A 173 -1.24 9.06 -21.78
CA ALA A 173 -0.06 9.92 -21.78
C ALA A 173 1.15 9.32 -22.52
N THR A 174 1.12 8.04 -22.87
CA THR A 174 2.25 7.30 -23.45
C THR A 174 1.80 6.46 -24.65
N GLU A 175 2.74 5.73 -25.25
CA GLU A 175 2.47 4.82 -26.38
C GLU A 175 1.93 3.44 -25.93
N LEU A 176 1.62 3.26 -24.65
CA LEU A 176 1.07 2.00 -24.14
C LEU A 176 -0.32 1.71 -24.71
N THR A 177 -0.51 0.49 -25.18
CA THR A 177 -1.83 0.03 -25.61
C THR A 177 -2.78 -0.12 -24.43
N TRP A 178 -4.08 0.05 -24.68
CA TRP A 178 -5.13 -0.18 -23.68
C TRP A 178 -5.08 -1.59 -23.08
N SER A 179 -4.69 -2.60 -23.88
CA SER A 179 -4.49 -3.97 -23.42
C SER A 179 -3.34 -4.13 -22.44
N GLU A 180 -2.22 -3.43 -22.66
CA GLU A 180 -1.05 -3.47 -21.76
C GLU A 180 -1.37 -2.77 -20.44
N ALA A 181 -2.01 -1.61 -20.51
CA ALA A 181 -2.45 -0.87 -19.34
C ALA A 181 -3.47 -1.65 -18.50
N LEU A 182 -4.46 -2.28 -19.15
CA LEU A 182 -5.44 -3.13 -18.47
C LEU A 182 -4.77 -4.35 -17.81
N THR A 183 -3.84 -4.99 -18.52
CA THR A 183 -3.09 -6.13 -17.99
C THR A 183 -2.28 -5.73 -16.76
N ALA A 184 -1.60 -4.57 -16.81
CA ALA A 184 -0.87 -4.04 -15.67
C ALA A 184 -1.78 -3.72 -14.48
N ALA A 185 -2.94 -3.12 -14.73
CA ALA A 185 -3.95 -2.88 -13.70
C ALA A 185 -4.40 -4.19 -13.04
N ILE A 186 -4.74 -5.22 -13.82
CA ILE A 186 -5.19 -6.53 -13.31
C ILE A 186 -4.10 -7.20 -12.46
N VAL A 187 -2.86 -7.23 -12.94
CA VAL A 187 -1.72 -7.80 -12.21
C VAL A 187 -1.49 -7.04 -10.90
N CYS A 188 -1.52 -5.72 -10.94
CA CYS A 188 -1.35 -4.87 -9.77
C CYS A 188 -2.48 -5.06 -8.75
N ILE A 189 -3.73 -5.05 -9.20
CA ILE A 189 -4.92 -5.30 -8.37
C ILE A 189 -4.83 -6.67 -7.71
N SER A 190 -4.44 -7.69 -8.46
CA SER A 190 -4.27 -9.05 -7.94
C SER A 190 -3.20 -9.11 -6.86
N LEU A 191 -2.05 -8.45 -7.08
CA LEU A 191 -0.96 -8.39 -6.12
C LEU A 191 -1.37 -7.67 -4.83
N VAL A 192 -2.01 -6.50 -4.95
CA VAL A 192 -2.46 -5.74 -3.77
C VAL A 192 -3.57 -6.49 -3.03
N SER A 193 -4.49 -7.11 -3.75
CA SER A 193 -5.54 -7.94 -3.12
C SER A 193 -4.96 -9.10 -2.33
N TYR A 194 -3.94 -9.76 -2.88
CA TYR A 194 -3.20 -10.81 -2.19
C TYR A 194 -2.50 -10.28 -0.93
N TRP A 195 -1.81 -9.13 -1.04
CA TRP A 195 -1.18 -8.49 0.12
C TRP A 195 -2.17 -8.08 1.22
N VAL A 196 -3.32 -7.52 0.84
CA VAL A 196 -4.40 -7.17 1.79
C VAL A 196 -4.97 -8.42 2.46
N PHE A 197 -5.14 -9.51 1.71
CA PHE A 197 -5.56 -10.79 2.25
C PHE A 197 -4.55 -11.34 3.26
N ASP A 198 -3.26 -11.29 2.94
CA ASP A 198 -2.20 -11.77 3.84
C ASP A 198 -2.13 -10.94 5.12
N LEU A 199 -2.29 -9.61 5.03
CA LEU A 199 -2.40 -8.75 6.21
C LEU A 199 -3.59 -9.16 7.10
N ALA A 200 -4.74 -9.46 6.50
CA ALA A 200 -5.92 -9.93 7.24
C ALA A 200 -5.67 -11.30 7.91
N MET A 201 -4.97 -12.21 7.22
CA MET A 201 -4.61 -13.53 7.75
C MET A 201 -3.55 -13.46 8.86
N ILE A 202 -2.64 -12.50 8.80
CA ILE A 202 -1.64 -12.26 9.85
C ILE A 202 -2.30 -11.95 11.19
N LEU A 203 -3.37 -11.14 11.20
CA LEU A 203 -4.06 -10.81 12.44
C LEU A 203 -4.66 -12.02 13.14
N ARG A 204 -5.02 -13.06 12.38
CA ARG A 204 -5.59 -14.29 12.91
C ARG A 204 -4.54 -15.22 13.52
N ARG A 205 -3.27 -15.11 13.11
CA ARG A 205 -2.20 -16.06 13.49
C ARG A 205 -1.14 -15.47 14.42
N ARG A 206 -0.92 -14.16 14.40
CA ARG A 206 0.16 -13.50 15.14
C ARG A 206 -0.31 -12.88 16.45
N ARG A 207 0.64 -12.74 17.37
CA ARG A 207 0.48 -12.11 18.68
C ARG A 207 1.18 -10.75 18.73
N TYR A 208 0.83 -9.91 19.70
CA TYR A 208 1.57 -8.66 19.94
C TYR A 208 3.03 -8.92 20.30
N GLY A 209 3.94 -8.09 19.77
CA GLY A 209 5.38 -8.30 19.89
C GLY A 209 5.97 -9.18 18.79
N GLU A 210 5.15 -9.77 17.92
CA GLU A 210 5.58 -10.57 16.77
C GLU A 210 5.56 -9.77 15.45
N GLU A 211 5.65 -8.43 15.49
CA GLU A 211 5.53 -7.57 14.30
C GLU A 211 6.59 -7.90 13.25
N VAL A 212 7.83 -8.16 13.67
CA VAL A 212 8.92 -8.53 12.76
C VAL A 212 8.63 -9.87 12.07
N GLN A 213 8.11 -10.85 12.82
CA GLN A 213 7.76 -12.17 12.26
C GLN A 213 6.58 -12.05 11.29
N ALA A 214 5.62 -11.16 11.58
CA ALA A 214 4.54 -10.84 10.66
C ALA A 214 5.05 -10.24 9.34
N VAL A 215 6.04 -9.34 9.39
CA VAL A 215 6.69 -8.81 8.17
C VAL A 215 7.40 -9.91 7.37
N VAL A 216 8.12 -10.80 8.05
CA VAL A 216 8.79 -11.95 7.40
C VAL A 216 7.77 -12.88 6.76
N ASP A 217 6.64 -13.12 7.40
CA ASP A 217 5.56 -13.91 6.79
C ASP A 217 5.05 -13.25 5.50
N LEU A 218 4.84 -11.92 5.47
CA LEU A 218 4.41 -11.21 4.26
C LEU A 218 5.41 -11.41 3.11
N TYR A 219 6.71 -11.40 3.39
CA TYR A 219 7.73 -11.71 2.39
C TYR A 219 7.63 -13.14 1.88
N ARG A 220 7.50 -14.10 2.79
CA ARG A 220 7.37 -15.52 2.42
C ARG A 220 6.13 -15.74 1.56
N ASP A 221 5.01 -15.13 1.93
CA ASP A 221 3.73 -15.29 1.25
C ASP A 221 3.80 -14.62 -0.14
N LEU A 222 4.42 -13.43 -0.25
CA LEU A 222 4.72 -12.78 -1.54
C LEU A 222 5.64 -13.63 -2.45
N LEU A 223 6.70 -14.22 -1.91
CA LEU A 223 7.57 -15.12 -2.67
C LEU A 223 6.83 -16.40 -3.09
N ASN A 224 5.90 -16.89 -2.27
CA ASN A 224 5.05 -18.01 -2.61
C ASN A 224 4.06 -17.67 -3.72
N PHE A 225 3.53 -16.45 -3.76
CA PHE A 225 2.70 -15.98 -4.88
C PHE A 225 3.44 -16.09 -6.22
N VAL A 226 4.73 -15.75 -6.25
CA VAL A 226 5.58 -15.87 -7.44
C VAL A 226 5.98 -17.33 -7.73
N GLY A 227 6.37 -18.08 -6.70
CA GLY A 227 6.88 -19.44 -6.85
C GLY A 227 5.81 -20.51 -7.08
N PHE A 228 4.59 -20.29 -6.61
CA PHE A 228 3.50 -21.26 -6.71
C PHE A 228 3.08 -21.56 -8.15
N PRO A 229 2.89 -20.58 -9.05
CA PRO A 229 2.64 -20.85 -10.46
C PRO A 229 3.72 -21.73 -11.10
N VAL A 230 5.00 -21.48 -10.79
CA VAL A 230 6.12 -22.29 -11.30
C VAL A 230 6.03 -23.73 -10.79
N ARG A 231 5.70 -23.92 -9.50
CA ARG A 231 5.49 -25.26 -8.94
C ARG A 231 4.29 -25.97 -9.58
N LEU A 232 3.19 -25.25 -9.78
CA LEU A 232 1.97 -25.76 -10.41
C LEU A 232 2.24 -26.27 -11.83
N LEU A 233 3.03 -25.52 -12.62
CA LEU A 233 3.44 -25.93 -13.98
C LEU A 233 4.35 -27.17 -13.98
N ARG A 234 5.08 -27.43 -12.89
CA ARG A 234 5.95 -28.60 -12.73
C ARG A 234 5.23 -29.83 -12.18
N ILE A 235 3.99 -29.71 -11.71
CA ILE A 235 3.19 -30.86 -11.27
C ILE A 235 2.98 -31.78 -12.47
N ARG A 236 3.52 -33.01 -12.41
CA ARG A 236 3.33 -34.00 -13.48
C ARG A 236 1.84 -34.28 -13.61
N LYS A 237 1.31 -34.28 -14.85
CA LYS A 237 -0.10 -34.64 -15.17
C LYS A 237 -0.59 -35.94 -14.51
N ARG A 238 0.31 -36.85 -14.12
CA ARG A 238 -0.01 -38.12 -13.45
C ARG A 238 -0.51 -37.93 -12.00
N SER A 239 -0.01 -36.94 -11.25
CA SER A 239 -0.46 -36.69 -9.86
C SER A 239 -1.80 -35.95 -9.77
N LEU A 240 -2.34 -35.47 -10.90
CA LEU A 240 -3.69 -34.88 -10.98
C LEU A 240 -4.79 -35.94 -11.19
N ARG A 241 -4.41 -37.21 -11.40
CA ARG A 241 -5.36 -38.32 -11.65
C ARG A 241 -5.60 -39.19 -10.42
N GLU A 242 -4.78 -39.07 -9.38
CA GLU A 242 -5.03 -39.78 -8.14
C GLU A 242 -6.05 -38.99 -7.32
N PRO A 243 -7.15 -39.62 -6.86
CA PRO A 243 -8.13 -38.94 -6.03
C PRO A 243 -7.44 -38.46 -4.74
N PHE A 244 -7.60 -37.17 -4.42
CA PHE A 244 -7.15 -36.62 -3.15
C PHE A 244 -7.84 -37.37 -2.01
N THR A 245 -7.12 -38.27 -1.35
CA THR A 245 -7.53 -38.82 -0.05
C THR A 245 -7.19 -37.77 0.99
N TRP A 246 -8.19 -36.96 1.38
CA TRP A 246 -8.10 -36.04 2.50
C TRP A 246 -8.17 -36.81 3.82
#